data_AF-A0A0K8VKV1-F1
#
_entry.id   AF-A0A0K8VKV1-F1
#
_cell.length_a   1.000
_cell.length_b   1.000
_cell.length_c   1.000
_cell.angle_alpha   90.00
_cell.angle_beta   90.00
_cell.angle_gamma   90.00
#
_symmetry.space_group_name_H-M   'P 1'
#
loop_
_entity.id
_entity.type
_entity.pdbx_description
1 polymer ?
#
loop_
_entity_poly.entity_id
_entity_poly.type
_entity_poly.pdbx_seq_one_letter_code
_entity_poly.pdbx_strand_id
1 'polypeptide(L)'
;MKGLLKYLPHIIFLIFTLSRTVHNKTRKAEGEPCECEFQRCICKYFSDCKVLYDRDDINYCNRKQGIVCCPQEPDTPIITPAKLPSEFACKKYTEMISNDCAREFITGGEFAKAKEFPPAALVGRFYLETKKHDWFCGGTLISERFVLTASHCAKAG
;
A
#
# COMPACT_ATOMS: atom_id res chain seq x y z
N MET A 1 37.30 2.65 -48.80
CA MET A 1 36.24 2.61 -47.77
C MET A 1 35.01 1.77 -48.14
N LYS A 2 35.14 0.64 -48.89
CA LYS A 2 33.99 -0.24 -49.22
C LYS A 2 33.96 -1.57 -48.44
N GLY A 3 35.04 -1.89 -47.71
CA GLY A 3 35.15 -3.13 -46.94
C GLY A 3 34.30 -3.17 -45.67
N LEU A 4 34.11 -2.01 -45.01
CA LEU A 4 33.38 -1.95 -43.74
C LEU A 4 31.86 -2.15 -43.90
N LEU A 5 31.28 -1.70 -45.03
CA LEU A 5 29.85 -1.87 -45.32
C LEU A 5 29.45 -3.36 -45.49
N LYS A 6 30.39 -4.22 -45.90
CA LYS A 6 30.10 -5.65 -46.15
C LYS A 6 29.81 -6.43 -44.85
N TYR A 7 30.32 -5.96 -43.71
CA TYR A 7 30.15 -6.62 -42.41
C TYR A 7 28.99 -6.02 -41.57
N LEU A 8 28.45 -4.89 -41.98
CA LEU A 8 27.32 -4.22 -41.32
C LEU A 8 26.11 -5.15 -41.04
N PRO A 9 25.62 -5.99 -41.98
CA PRO A 9 24.49 -6.88 -41.70
C PRO A 9 24.82 -7.97 -40.67
N HIS A 10 26.07 -8.46 -40.66
CA HIS A 10 26.51 -9.46 -39.67
C HIS A 10 26.67 -8.85 -38.27
N ILE A 11 27.14 -7.60 -38.18
CA ILE A 11 27.22 -6.85 -36.92
C ILE A 11 25.82 -6.58 -36.37
N ILE A 12 24.87 -6.16 -37.21
CA ILE A 12 23.46 -5.95 -36.81
C ILE A 12 22.86 -7.27 -36.31
N PHE A 13 23.10 -8.39 -37.02
CA PHE A 13 22.61 -9.70 -36.61
C PHE A 13 23.19 -10.12 -35.25
N LEU A 14 24.49 -9.91 -35.02
CA LEU A 14 25.14 -10.17 -33.73
C LEU A 14 24.58 -9.28 -32.60
N ILE A 15 24.32 -7.99 -32.86
CA ILE A 15 23.71 -7.10 -31.86
C ILE A 15 22.28 -7.55 -31.53
N PHE A 16 21.50 -7.96 -32.53
CA PHE A 16 20.14 -8.46 -32.33
C PHE A 16 20.11 -9.79 -31.57
N THR A 17 21.01 -10.72 -31.88
CA THR A 17 21.10 -12.00 -31.15
C THR A 17 21.56 -11.76 -29.72
N LEU A 18 22.58 -10.92 -29.51
CA LEU A 18 23.05 -10.54 -28.17
C LEU A 18 21.94 -9.86 -27.36
N SER A 19 21.24 -8.87 -27.93
CA SER A 19 20.09 -8.23 -27.27
C SER A 19 18.97 -9.21 -26.95
N ARG A 20 18.66 -10.14 -27.86
CA ARG A 20 17.68 -11.20 -27.60
C ARG A 20 18.12 -12.12 -26.47
N THR A 21 19.38 -12.57 -26.45
CA THR A 21 19.89 -13.42 -25.36
C THR A 21 19.94 -12.68 -24.02
N VAL A 22 20.35 -11.41 -23.99
CA VAL A 22 20.36 -10.58 -22.77
C VAL A 22 18.93 -10.39 -22.26
N HIS A 23 17.98 -10.10 -23.15
CA HIS A 23 16.58 -9.88 -22.78
C HIS A 23 15.81 -11.17 -22.44
N ASN A 24 16.29 -12.34 -22.88
CA ASN A 24 15.76 -13.64 -22.43
C ASN A 24 16.33 -14.02 -21.06
N LYS A 25 17.59 -13.65 -20.78
CA LYS A 25 18.24 -13.89 -19.48
C LYS A 25 17.61 -13.08 -18.34
N THR A 26 16.97 -11.96 -18.64
CA THR A 26 16.26 -11.15 -17.64
C THR A 26 14.83 -11.63 -17.35
N ARG A 27 14.31 -12.64 -18.07
CA ARG A 27 12.98 -13.18 -17.83
C ARG A 27 13.04 -14.42 -16.96
N LYS A 28 12.58 -14.28 -15.73
CA LYS A 28 12.44 -15.36 -14.78
C LYS A 28 10.99 -15.84 -14.70
N ALA A 29 10.79 -17.15 -14.55
CA ALA A 29 9.51 -17.79 -14.35
C ALA A 29 9.06 -17.71 -12.87
N GLU A 30 7.80 -18.05 -12.61
CA GLU A 30 7.30 -18.17 -11.24
C GLU A 30 8.11 -19.23 -10.45
N GLY A 31 8.41 -18.93 -9.18
CA GLY A 31 9.17 -19.79 -8.29
C GLY A 31 10.69 -19.63 -8.39
N GLU A 32 11.21 -18.95 -9.41
CA GLU A 32 12.65 -18.72 -9.54
C GLU A 32 13.16 -17.65 -8.55
N PRO A 33 14.39 -17.77 -8.04
CA PRO A 33 14.96 -16.80 -7.12
C PRO A 33 15.29 -15.48 -7.82
N CYS A 34 15.10 -14.36 -7.11
CA CYS A 34 15.42 -13.02 -7.58
C CYS A 34 16.18 -12.21 -6.51
N GLU A 35 16.80 -11.11 -6.93
CA GLU A 35 17.70 -10.31 -6.09
C GLU A 35 16.92 -9.19 -5.40
N CYS A 36 17.09 -9.06 -4.09
CA CYS A 36 16.43 -8.06 -3.27
C CYS A 36 17.27 -7.75 -2.03
N GLU A 37 17.08 -6.55 -1.48
CA GLU A 37 17.78 -6.11 -0.29
C GLU A 37 17.19 -6.81 0.95
N PHE A 38 18.00 -7.69 1.57
CA PHE A 38 17.82 -8.25 2.93
C PHE A 38 16.96 -9.50 3.15
N GLN A 39 16.39 -10.16 2.15
CA GLN A 39 15.67 -11.45 2.33
C GLN A 39 15.84 -12.41 1.13
N ARG A 40 15.41 -13.67 1.27
CA ARG A 40 15.25 -14.56 0.11
C ARG A 40 14.01 -14.09 -0.67
N CYS A 41 14.18 -13.81 -1.97
CA CYS A 41 13.06 -13.42 -2.83
C CYS A 41 12.84 -14.44 -3.94
N ILE A 42 11.57 -14.63 -4.27
CA ILE A 42 11.12 -15.51 -5.35
C ILE A 42 10.17 -14.76 -6.28
N CYS A 43 10.22 -15.12 -7.56
CA CYS A 43 9.35 -14.57 -8.57
C CYS A 43 7.92 -15.10 -8.38
N LYS A 44 6.95 -14.20 -8.22
CA LYS A 44 5.52 -14.54 -8.09
C LYS A 44 4.68 -13.68 -9.04
N TYR A 45 3.48 -14.13 -9.37
CA TYR A 45 2.53 -13.23 -10.01
C TYR A 45 2.23 -12.03 -9.10
N PHE A 46 1.98 -10.88 -9.73
CA PHE A 46 1.64 -9.65 -9.03
C PHE A 46 0.46 -9.83 -8.06
N SER A 47 -0.52 -10.68 -8.40
CA SER A 47 -1.67 -11.04 -7.56
C SER A 47 -1.28 -11.80 -6.29
N ASP A 48 -0.18 -12.55 -6.32
CA ASP A 48 0.21 -13.50 -5.26
C ASP A 48 1.33 -12.94 -4.35
N CYS A 49 1.71 -11.67 -4.55
CA CYS A 49 2.68 -10.97 -3.72
C CYS A 49 2.00 -9.97 -2.78
N LYS A 50 1.93 -10.31 -1.48
CA LYS A 50 1.21 -9.52 -0.46
C LYS A 50 1.95 -8.27 0.05
N VAL A 51 3.24 -8.10 -0.24
CA VAL A 51 4.14 -7.16 0.47
C VAL A 51 4.32 -5.79 -0.21
N LEU A 52 3.72 -5.52 -1.37
CA LEU A 52 3.99 -4.26 -2.10
C LEU A 52 3.06 -3.10 -1.69
N TYR A 53 3.25 -2.58 -0.47
CA TYR A 53 2.63 -1.32 -0.01
C TYR A 53 3.57 -0.11 -0.06
N ASP A 54 4.67 -0.19 -0.80
CA ASP A 54 5.41 1.01 -1.21
C ASP A 54 5.53 1.01 -2.75
N ARG A 55 4.95 2.04 -3.38
CA ARG A 55 4.59 2.03 -4.81
C ARG A 55 5.75 2.35 -5.75
N ASP A 56 6.92 2.73 -5.25
CA ASP A 56 7.86 3.46 -6.09
C ASP A 56 8.93 2.59 -6.79
N ASP A 57 9.19 1.34 -6.37
CA ASP A 57 10.19 0.46 -7.03
C ASP A 57 9.74 -1.02 -7.16
N ILE A 58 8.82 -1.30 -8.10
CA ILE A 58 8.41 -2.69 -8.40
C ILE A 58 9.47 -3.38 -9.29
N ASN A 59 10.21 -4.32 -8.73
CA ASN A 59 11.16 -5.15 -9.49
C ASN A 59 10.46 -6.30 -10.23
N TYR A 60 10.60 -6.35 -11.55
CA TYR A 60 9.97 -7.37 -12.39
C TYR A 60 10.92 -8.53 -12.71
N CYS A 61 10.46 -9.76 -12.45
CA CYS A 61 11.05 -10.98 -12.98
C CYS A 61 10.65 -11.21 -14.45
N ASN A 62 9.40 -10.93 -14.80
CA ASN A 62 8.91 -10.97 -16.16
C ASN A 62 7.78 -9.97 -16.37
N ARG A 63 8.13 -8.83 -16.98
CA ARG A 63 7.19 -7.74 -17.25
C ARG A 63 6.03 -8.15 -18.18
N LYS A 64 6.22 -9.12 -19.08
CA LYS A 64 5.16 -9.57 -20.01
C LYS A 64 4.09 -10.41 -19.32
N GLN A 65 4.47 -11.16 -18.29
CA GLN A 65 3.58 -12.06 -17.55
C GLN A 65 3.10 -11.45 -16.23
N GLY A 66 3.52 -10.23 -15.89
CA GLY A 66 3.19 -9.61 -14.61
C GLY A 66 3.82 -10.32 -13.41
N ILE A 67 5.00 -10.93 -13.60
CA ILE A 67 5.73 -11.63 -12.55
C ILE A 67 6.72 -10.65 -11.91
N VAL A 68 6.61 -10.47 -10.59
CA VAL A 68 7.41 -9.55 -9.79
C VAL A 68 8.31 -10.32 -8.82
N CYS A 69 9.42 -9.69 -8.44
CA CYS A 69 10.31 -10.21 -7.41
C CYS A 69 9.68 -9.95 -6.03
N CYS A 70 9.30 -11.01 -5.33
CA CYS A 70 8.58 -10.92 -4.05
C CYS A 70 9.45 -11.43 -2.89
N PRO A 71 9.59 -10.68 -1.78
CA PRO A 71 10.23 -11.19 -0.58
C PRO A 71 9.43 -12.35 0.02
N GLN A 72 10.15 -13.42 0.38
CA GLN A 72 9.56 -14.56 1.08
C GLN A 72 9.28 -14.15 2.54
N GLU A 73 8.06 -14.42 3.02
CA GLU A 73 7.76 -14.32 4.45
C GLU A 73 8.79 -15.19 5.22
N PRO A 74 9.39 -14.70 6.30
CA PRO A 74 10.39 -15.47 7.03
C PRO A 74 9.82 -16.81 7.53
N ASP A 75 10.58 -17.89 7.39
CA ASP A 75 10.17 -19.26 7.73
C ASP A 75 9.90 -19.46 9.24
N THR A 76 10.30 -18.50 10.07
CA THR A 76 9.89 -18.41 11.47
C THR A 76 8.58 -17.64 11.57
N PRO A 77 7.53 -18.16 12.25
CA PRO A 77 6.37 -17.36 12.56
C PRO A 77 6.87 -16.17 13.37
N ILE A 78 6.89 -14.99 12.75
CA ILE A 78 7.14 -13.78 13.52
C ILE A 78 5.94 -13.69 14.44
N ILE A 79 6.13 -13.96 15.73
CA ILE A 79 5.19 -13.56 16.79
C ILE A 79 5.30 -12.02 16.94
N THR A 80 5.30 -11.30 15.83
CA THR A 80 4.82 -9.93 15.81
C THR A 80 3.34 -10.10 15.56
N PRO A 81 2.46 -9.74 16.52
CA PRO A 81 1.05 -9.67 16.21
C PRO A 81 0.91 -8.86 14.92
N ALA A 82 0.21 -9.42 13.93
CA ALA A 82 -0.07 -8.72 12.69
C ALA A 82 -0.68 -7.37 13.07
N LYS A 83 0.06 -6.28 12.88
CA LYS A 83 -0.40 -4.96 13.33
C LYS A 83 -1.67 -4.63 12.58
N LEU A 84 -2.76 -4.43 13.31
CA LEU A 84 -4.05 -4.17 12.69
C LEU A 84 -4.03 -2.79 12.02
N PRO A 85 -4.73 -2.57 10.89
CA PRO A 85 -4.88 -1.24 10.30
C PRO A 85 -5.32 -0.16 11.31
N SER A 86 -6.12 -0.56 12.31
CA SER A 86 -6.53 0.29 13.42
C SER A 86 -5.42 0.70 14.36
N GLU A 87 -4.42 -0.14 14.57
CA GLU A 87 -3.26 0.20 15.39
C GLU A 87 -2.37 1.22 14.68
N PHE A 88 -2.16 1.06 13.37
CA PHE A 88 -1.43 2.05 12.57
C PHE A 88 -2.14 3.40 12.55
N ALA A 89 -3.46 3.40 12.35
CA ALA A 89 -4.26 4.61 12.36
C ALA A 89 -4.23 5.30 13.74
N CYS A 90 -4.41 4.53 14.81
CA CYS A 90 -4.31 5.04 16.19
C CYS A 90 -2.98 5.73 16.44
N LYS A 91 -1.85 5.05 16.14
CA LYS A 91 -0.51 5.62 16.29
C LYS A 91 -0.37 6.94 15.52
N LYS A 92 -0.81 6.96 14.25
CA LYS A 92 -0.79 8.15 13.39
C LYS A 92 -1.60 9.31 13.99
N TYR A 93 -2.79 9.06 14.53
CA TYR A 93 -3.61 10.11 15.14
C TYR A 93 -3.04 10.60 16.46
N THR A 94 -2.48 9.73 17.30
CA THR A 94 -1.83 10.12 18.55
C THR A 94 -0.64 11.03 18.29
N GLU A 95 0.14 10.80 17.22
CA GLU A 95 1.23 11.70 16.80
C GLU A 95 0.74 13.09 16.34
N MET A 96 -0.53 13.23 15.97
CA MET A 96 -1.14 14.51 15.56
C MET A 96 -1.74 15.29 16.73
N ILE A 97 -2.00 14.65 17.87
CA ILE A 97 -2.64 15.26 19.03
C ILE A 97 -1.56 15.95 19.87
N SER A 98 -1.79 17.20 20.27
CA SER A 98 -0.88 17.88 21.19
C SER A 98 -0.99 17.25 22.59
N ASN A 99 0.16 17.10 23.26
CA ASN A 99 0.20 16.64 24.66
C ASN A 99 -0.46 17.64 25.64
N ASP A 100 -0.86 18.82 25.16
CA ASP A 100 -1.62 19.85 25.92
C ASP A 100 -3.05 19.43 26.27
N CYS A 101 -3.54 18.30 25.74
CA CYS A 101 -4.89 17.80 26.03
C CYS A 101 -5.01 16.99 27.33
N ALA A 102 -3.92 16.83 28.10
CA ALA A 102 -3.92 16.14 29.39
C ALA A 102 -4.53 17.03 30.49
N ARG A 103 -5.84 17.24 30.45
CA ARG A 103 -6.58 17.88 31.55
C ARG A 103 -7.05 16.79 32.51
N GLU A 104 -6.70 16.90 33.78
CA GLU A 104 -7.09 15.93 34.82
C GLU A 104 -8.61 15.88 35.06
N PHE A 105 -9.36 16.92 34.65
CA PHE A 105 -10.82 17.00 34.82
C PHE A 105 -11.51 17.69 33.63
N ILE A 106 -12.50 17.01 33.03
CA ILE A 106 -13.40 17.59 32.02
C ILE A 106 -14.71 18.01 32.72
N THR A 107 -14.79 19.25 33.16
CA THR A 107 -16.03 19.86 33.70
C THR A 107 -16.33 21.16 32.98
N GLY A 108 -17.62 21.45 32.75
CA GLY A 108 -18.05 22.70 32.12
C GLY A 108 -17.78 22.79 30.61
N GLY A 109 -17.80 21.65 29.91
CA GLY A 109 -17.38 21.43 28.52
C GLY A 109 -17.39 22.65 27.59
N GLU A 110 -16.32 22.78 26.82
CA GLU A 110 -16.14 23.81 25.79
C GLU A 110 -16.22 23.20 24.37
N PHE A 111 -16.43 24.04 23.36
CA PHE A 111 -16.33 23.60 21.98
C PHE A 111 -14.89 23.19 21.66
N ALA A 112 -14.73 22.00 21.09
CA ALA A 112 -13.44 21.53 20.60
C ALA A 112 -12.92 22.46 19.49
N LYS A 113 -11.62 22.72 19.50
CA LYS A 113 -10.93 23.43 18.42
C LYS A 113 -10.91 22.55 17.16
N ALA A 114 -10.81 23.21 16.00
CA ALA A 114 -10.61 22.50 14.75
C ALA A 114 -9.37 21.58 14.84
N LYS A 115 -9.54 20.31 14.49
CA LYS A 115 -8.51 19.25 14.53
C LYS A 115 -8.00 18.88 15.94
N GLU A 116 -8.68 19.27 17.01
CA GLU A 116 -8.33 18.83 18.37
C GLU A 116 -8.51 17.31 18.54
N PHE A 117 -9.53 16.74 17.89
CA PHE A 117 -9.78 15.30 17.84
C PHE A 117 -9.78 14.80 16.40
N PRO A 118 -8.60 14.60 15.78
CA PRO A 118 -8.48 14.21 14.37
C PRO A 118 -9.30 12.97 13.95
N PRO A 119 -9.44 11.90 14.77
CA PRO A 119 -10.20 10.73 14.35
C PRO A 119 -11.71 10.87 14.54
N ALA A 120 -12.21 11.99 15.08
CA ALA A 120 -13.65 12.19 15.26
C ALA A 120 -14.37 12.23 13.90
N ALA A 121 -15.44 11.45 13.78
CA ALA A 121 -16.26 11.36 12.57
C ALA A 121 -17.74 11.62 12.89
N LEU A 122 -18.45 12.17 11.89
CA LEU A 122 -19.91 12.27 11.91
C LEU A 122 -20.50 11.16 11.02
N VAL A 123 -21.53 10.51 11.53
CA VAL A 123 -22.29 9.46 10.83
C VAL A 123 -23.67 10.02 10.52
N GLY A 124 -24.06 9.93 9.26
CA GLY A 124 -25.26 10.59 8.76
C GLY A 124 -25.70 10.06 7.41
N ARG A 125 -26.87 10.55 6.97
CA ARG A 125 -27.48 10.23 5.68
C ARG A 125 -27.24 11.39 4.72
N PHE A 126 -26.91 11.06 3.47
CA PHE A 126 -26.84 12.03 2.38
C PHE A 126 -28.07 11.90 1.48
N TYR A 127 -28.82 12.98 1.32
CA TYR A 127 -29.99 13.04 0.46
C TYR A 127 -29.60 13.59 -0.91
N LEU A 128 -29.63 12.74 -1.94
CA LEU A 128 -29.21 13.10 -3.30
C LEU A 128 -30.07 14.24 -3.90
N GLU A 129 -31.38 14.23 -3.62
CA GLU A 129 -32.35 15.19 -4.15
C GLU A 129 -32.10 16.61 -3.64
N THR A 130 -31.88 16.74 -2.33
CA THR A 130 -31.69 18.04 -1.68
C THR A 130 -30.22 18.43 -1.54
N LYS A 131 -29.29 17.51 -1.84
CA LYS A 131 -27.84 17.63 -1.58
C LYS A 131 -27.52 18.00 -0.13
N LYS A 132 -28.33 17.53 0.82
CA LYS A 132 -28.16 17.81 2.25
C LYS A 132 -27.64 16.58 3.00
N HIS A 133 -26.90 16.86 4.07
CA HIS A 133 -26.47 15.86 5.06
C HIS A 133 -27.35 15.98 6.30
N ASP A 134 -27.79 14.84 6.81
CA ASP A 134 -28.44 14.73 8.11
C ASP A 134 -27.57 13.87 9.02
N TRP A 135 -26.98 14.50 10.04
CA TRP A 135 -26.03 13.87 10.95
C TRP A 135 -26.76 13.47 12.23
N PHE A 136 -26.77 12.19 12.54
CA PHE A 136 -27.52 11.64 13.67
C PHE A 136 -26.66 10.87 14.66
N CYS A 137 -25.39 10.58 14.32
CA CYS A 137 -24.47 9.85 15.18
C CYS A 137 -23.03 10.35 15.04
N GLY A 138 -22.19 9.94 15.99
CA GLY A 138 -20.74 10.05 15.92
C GLY A 138 -20.06 8.75 15.49
N GLY A 139 -18.77 8.83 15.27
CA GLY A 139 -17.89 7.69 15.02
C GLY A 139 -16.42 8.04 15.17
N THR A 140 -15.57 7.05 14.96
CA THR A 140 -14.12 7.19 15.01
C THR A 140 -13.50 6.60 13.76
N LEU A 141 -12.72 7.38 13.02
CA LEU A 141 -11.95 6.87 11.88
C LEU A 141 -10.84 5.94 12.40
N ILE A 142 -10.96 4.64 12.14
CA ILE A 142 -10.02 3.62 12.62
C ILE A 142 -9.09 3.12 11.49
N SER A 143 -9.27 3.57 10.25
CA SER A 143 -8.34 3.38 9.14
C SER A 143 -8.80 4.26 7.98
N GLU A 144 -8.08 4.25 6.85
CA GLU A 144 -8.43 5.08 5.69
C GLU A 144 -9.84 4.83 5.12
N ARG A 145 -10.44 3.67 5.41
CA ARG A 145 -11.73 3.25 4.83
C ARG A 145 -12.79 2.85 5.82
N PHE A 146 -12.48 2.83 7.12
CA PHE A 146 -13.40 2.34 8.14
C PHE A 146 -13.59 3.33 9.28
N VAL A 147 -14.87 3.61 9.55
CA VAL A 147 -15.32 4.35 10.73
C VAL A 147 -15.96 3.35 11.70
N LEU A 148 -15.48 3.32 12.94
CA LEU A 148 -16.10 2.61 14.05
C LEU A 148 -17.26 3.44 14.61
N THR A 149 -18.41 2.80 14.82
CA THR A 149 -19.60 3.45 15.41
C THR A 149 -20.44 2.41 16.16
N ALA A 150 -21.50 2.85 16.84
CA ALA A 150 -22.43 1.95 17.51
C ALA A 150 -23.33 1.22 16.51
N SER A 151 -23.66 -0.05 16.79
CA SER A 151 -24.53 -0.84 15.90
C SER A 151 -25.93 -0.24 15.73
N HIS A 152 -26.44 0.48 16.74
CA HIS A 152 -27.73 1.17 16.64
C HIS A 152 -27.67 2.39 15.70
N CYS A 153 -26.51 3.03 15.52
CA CYS A 153 -26.34 4.12 14.55
C CYS A 153 -26.45 3.60 13.12
N ALA A 154 -25.98 2.38 12.84
CA ALA A 154 -26.11 1.78 11.51
C ALA A 154 -27.55 1.35 11.18
N LYS A 155 -28.39 1.12 12.18
CA LYS A 155 -29.80 0.69 12.03
C LYS A 155 -30.79 1.86 12.03
N ALA A 156 -30.46 2.94 12.73
CA ALA A 156 -31.25 4.18 12.73
C ALA A 156 -31.12 4.97 11.42
N GLY A 157 -30.17 4.56 10.58
CA GLY A 157 -29.85 5.14 9.27
C GLY A 157 -30.96 5.01 8.27
#